data_AF-M5ENM2-F1
#
_entry.id   AF-M5ENM2-F1
#
_cell.length_a   1.000
_cell.length_b   1.000
_cell.length_c   1.000
_cell.angle_alpha   90.00
_cell.angle_beta   90.00
_cell.angle_gamma   90.00
#
_symmetry.space_group_name_H-M   'P 1'
#
loop_
_entity.id
_entity.type
_entity.pdbx_description
1 polymer ?
#
loop_
_entity_poly.entity_id
_entity_poly.type
_entity_poly.pdbx_seq_one_letter_code
_entity_poly.pdbx_strand_id
1 'polypeptide(L)'
;MAIDPVPSPPIPGGEAGFLARAFHLDIGPAASGIAAELRLDPAYVTRILRKFAAAGLIEMRVDPNDRRRRVLALSTRGNAALAGLQAAADRDLGRLTAGLAGDEAAELSEALRKVMRLLGGESLPSSS
;
A
#
# COMPACT_ATOMS: atom_id res chain seq x y z
N MET A 1 -3.39 -25.64 23.45
CA MET A 1 -2.11 -25.15 22.90
C MET A 1 -2.44 -23.99 21.99
N ALA A 2 -2.38 -22.76 22.50
CA ALA A 2 -2.65 -21.56 21.72
C ALA A 2 -1.41 -21.27 20.89
N ILE A 3 -1.58 -21.15 19.58
CA ILE A 3 -0.51 -20.71 18.69
C ILE A 3 -0.39 -19.20 18.89
N ASP A 4 0.71 -18.75 19.48
CA ASP A 4 1.01 -17.32 19.54
C ASP A 4 1.11 -16.75 18.11
N PRO A 5 0.51 -15.59 17.83
CA PRO A 5 0.59 -14.99 16.51
C PRO A 5 2.04 -14.63 16.20
N VAL A 6 2.54 -15.13 15.07
CA VAL A 6 3.84 -14.73 14.52
C VAL A 6 3.84 -13.21 14.32
N PRO A 7 4.81 -12.47 14.87
CA PRO A 7 4.90 -11.03 14.66
C PRO A 7 5.10 -10.76 13.17
N SER A 8 4.18 -10.00 12.59
CA SER A 8 4.25 -9.59 11.19
C SER A 8 5.51 -8.73 10.99
N PRO A 9 6.28 -8.93 9.91
CA PRO A 9 7.48 -8.14 9.66
C PRO A 9 7.14 -6.65 9.51
N PRO A 10 8.04 -5.73 9.90
CA PRO A 10 7.83 -4.30 9.70
C PRO A 10 7.72 -4.03 8.20
N ILE A 11 6.52 -3.66 7.75
CA ILE A 11 6.24 -3.37 6.33
C ILE A 11 7.01 -2.09 5.95
N PRO A 12 7.98 -2.16 5.02
CA PRO A 12 8.71 -0.98 4.56
C PRO A 12 7.76 0.01 3.86
N GLY A 13 8.02 1.31 4.05
CA GLY A 13 7.23 2.39 3.44
C GLY A 13 7.20 2.32 1.92
N GLY A 14 6.02 2.01 1.38
CA GLY A 14 5.65 1.98 -0.04
C GLY A 14 4.12 1.90 -0.15
N GLU A 15 3.56 1.88 -1.36
CA GLU A 15 2.09 1.90 -1.62
C GLU A 15 1.28 0.90 -0.77
N ALA A 16 1.85 -0.26 -0.43
CA ALA A 16 1.24 -1.24 0.47
C ALA A 16 1.20 -0.78 1.95
N GLY A 17 2.28 -0.17 2.44
CA GLY A 17 2.33 0.44 3.77
C GLY A 17 1.46 1.70 3.89
N PHE A 18 1.23 2.38 2.78
CA PHE A 18 0.34 3.53 2.69
C PHE A 18 -1.15 3.15 2.76
N LEU A 19 -1.58 2.14 2.00
CA LEU A 19 -2.95 1.62 2.11
C LEU A 19 -3.22 1.27 3.57
N ALA A 20 -2.29 0.55 4.22
CA ALA A 20 -2.37 0.22 5.65
C ALA A 20 -2.53 1.46 6.56
N ARG A 21 -1.81 2.57 6.30
CA ARG A 21 -1.88 3.82 7.09
C ARG A 21 -3.12 4.67 6.79
N ALA A 22 -3.59 4.68 5.55
CA ALA A 22 -4.82 5.35 5.14
C ALA A 22 -6.05 4.79 5.89
N PHE A 23 -5.97 3.56 6.41
CA PHE A 23 -7.07 2.89 7.11
C PHE A 23 -7.37 3.41 8.53
N HIS A 24 -6.68 4.46 8.98
CA HIS A 24 -6.91 5.13 10.27
C HIS A 24 -7.22 6.62 10.15
N LEU A 25 -7.66 7.08 8.97
CA LEU A 25 -7.95 8.50 8.71
C LEU A 25 -9.44 8.72 8.39
N ASP A 26 -10.02 9.80 8.93
CA ASP A 26 -11.35 10.31 8.53
C ASP A 26 -11.32 10.65 7.02
N ILE A 27 -12.44 10.55 6.29
CA ILE A 27 -12.47 10.66 4.81
C ILE A 27 -11.76 11.90 4.25
N GLY A 28 -11.92 13.07 4.88
CA GLY A 28 -11.25 14.30 4.48
C GLY A 28 -9.72 14.22 4.68
N PRO A 29 -9.25 13.98 5.92
CA PRO A 29 -7.84 13.71 6.21
C PRO A 29 -7.23 12.55 5.41
N ALA A 30 -7.99 11.49 5.13
CA ALA A 30 -7.57 10.35 4.33
C ALA A 30 -7.32 10.77 2.89
N ALA A 31 -8.25 11.50 2.25
CA ALA A 31 -8.07 11.97 0.88
C ALA A 31 -6.88 12.93 0.77
N SER A 32 -6.73 13.87 1.71
CA SER A 32 -5.61 14.82 1.74
C SER A 32 -4.27 14.14 2.02
N GLY A 33 -4.22 13.21 2.97
CA GLY A 33 -3.03 12.40 3.24
C GLY A 33 -2.67 11.53 2.05
N ILE A 34 -3.68 10.94 1.40
CA ILE A 34 -3.48 10.09 0.23
C ILE A 34 -2.94 10.90 -0.96
N ALA A 35 -3.51 12.07 -1.19
CA ALA A 35 -3.08 12.99 -2.23
C ALA A 35 -1.64 13.48 -2.02
N ALA A 36 -1.26 13.80 -0.79
CA ALA A 36 0.09 14.24 -0.48
C ALA A 36 1.14 13.13 -0.71
N GLU A 37 0.89 11.90 -0.25
CA GLU A 37 1.82 10.78 -0.40
C GLU A 37 1.97 10.36 -1.86
N LEU A 38 0.87 10.30 -2.60
CA LEU A 38 0.88 9.96 -4.03
C LEU A 38 1.24 11.15 -4.94
N ARG A 39 1.45 12.34 -4.38
CA ARG A 39 1.64 13.61 -5.12
C ARG A 39 0.54 13.85 -6.17
N LEU A 40 -0.70 13.50 -5.82
CA LEU A 40 -1.90 13.65 -6.64
C LEU A 40 -2.75 14.83 -6.17
N ASP A 41 -3.68 15.25 -7.03
CA ASP A 41 -4.68 16.24 -6.67
C ASP A 41 -5.72 15.67 -5.66
N PRO A 42 -6.03 16.38 -4.56
CA PRO A 42 -7.00 15.91 -3.56
C PRO A 42 -8.42 15.68 -4.10
N ALA A 43 -8.86 16.46 -5.09
CA ALA A 43 -10.17 16.28 -5.71
C ALA A 43 -10.19 15.00 -6.56
N TYR A 44 -9.09 14.70 -7.25
CA TYR A 44 -8.90 13.44 -7.96
C TYR A 44 -8.97 12.23 -7.01
N VAL A 45 -8.24 12.27 -5.90
CA VAL A 45 -8.26 11.21 -4.88
C VAL A 45 -9.66 11.03 -4.29
N THR A 46 -10.33 12.11 -3.92
CA THR A 46 -11.71 12.06 -3.41
C THR A 46 -12.65 11.40 -4.41
N ARG A 47 -12.50 11.69 -5.70
CA ARG A 47 -13.30 11.07 -6.76
C ARG A 47 -13.06 9.57 -6.87
N ILE A 48 -11.81 9.11 -6.70
CA ILE A 48 -11.49 7.67 -6.68
C ILE A 48 -12.11 7.00 -5.45
N LEU A 49 -11.92 7.58 -4.26
CA LEU A 49 -12.47 7.03 -3.02
C LEU A 49 -14.00 6.90 -3.11
N ARG A 50 -14.70 7.90 -3.65
CA ARG A 50 -16.15 7.79 -3.90
C ARG A 50 -16.54 6.63 -4.80
N LYS A 51 -15.77 6.36 -5.87
CA LYS A 51 -16.01 5.22 -6.75
C LYS A 51 -15.78 3.89 -6.03
N PHE A 52 -14.74 3.80 -5.20
CA PHE A 52 -14.48 2.59 -4.42
C PHE A 52 -15.55 2.35 -3.36
N ALA A 53 -16.08 3.40 -2.75
CA ALA A 53 -17.21 3.30 -1.82
C ALA A 53 -18.47 2.82 -2.54
N ALA A 54 -18.79 3.41 -3.70
CA ALA A 54 -19.92 3.01 -4.53
C ALA A 54 -19.80 1.56 -5.03
N ALA A 55 -18.57 1.09 -5.27
CA ALA A 55 -18.29 -0.30 -5.65
C ALA A 55 -18.24 -1.28 -4.46
N GLY A 56 -18.46 -0.81 -3.23
CA GLY A 56 -18.42 -1.62 -2.00
C GLY A 56 -17.02 -2.14 -1.66
N LEU A 57 -15.96 -1.50 -2.16
CA LEU A 57 -14.57 -1.88 -1.89
C LEU A 57 -14.04 -1.25 -0.60
N ILE A 58 -14.58 -0.11 -0.21
CA ILE A 58 -14.25 0.57 1.04
C ILE A 58 -15.52 0.85 1.84
N GLU A 59 -15.37 0.98 3.15
CA GLU A 59 -16.43 1.28 4.09
C GLU A 59 -15.92 2.21 5.20
N MET A 60 -16.84 2.92 5.87
CA MET A 60 -16.50 3.65 7.09
C MET A 60 -16.63 2.74 8.30
N ARG A 61 -15.58 2.67 9.12
CA ARG A 61 -15.57 1.96 10.40
C ARG A 61 -15.30 2.95 11.54
N VAL A 62 -15.74 2.60 12.74
CA VAL A 62 -15.34 3.33 13.95
C VAL A 62 -13.86 3.08 14.18
N ASP A 63 -13.11 4.13 14.51
CA ASP A 63 -11.69 3.98 14.84
C ASP A 63 -11.55 3.09 16.09
N PRO A 64 -10.78 1.99 16.02
CA PRO A 64 -10.56 1.13 17.18
C PRO A 64 -9.87 1.86 18.35
N ASN A 65 -9.14 2.95 18.09
CA ASN A 65 -8.43 3.74 19.09
C ASN A 65 -9.25 4.93 19.62
N ASP A 66 -10.24 5.41 18.86
CA ASP A 66 -11.12 6.50 19.26
C ASP A 66 -12.55 6.30 18.72
N ARG A 67 -13.45 5.83 19.60
CA ARG A 67 -14.85 5.53 19.23
C ARG A 67 -15.64 6.73 18.70
N ARG A 68 -15.11 7.96 18.84
CA ARG A 68 -15.73 9.19 18.33
C ARG A 68 -15.33 9.49 16.88
N ARG A 69 -14.35 8.77 16.31
CA ARG A 69 -13.84 8.96 14.94
C ARG A 69 -14.31 7.86 14.00
N ARG A 70 -14.41 8.20 12.71
CA ARG A 70 -14.80 7.25 11.66
C ARG A 70 -13.77 7.20 10.56
N VAL A 71 -13.09 6.08 10.46
CA VAL A 71 -11.99 5.87 9.52
C VAL A 71 -12.48 5.11 8.28
N LEU A 72 -11.85 5.40 7.15
CA LEU A 72 -12.07 4.63 5.93
C LEU A 72 -11.31 3.30 6.01
N ALA A 73 -11.92 2.17 5.66
CA ALA A 73 -11.26 0.86 5.64
C ALA A 73 -11.66 0.07 4.38
N LEU A 74 -10.83 -0.89 3.94
CA LEU A 74 -11.25 -1.87 2.94
C LEU A 74 -12.34 -2.77 3.53
N SER A 75 -13.39 -3.00 2.75
CA SER A 75 -14.37 -4.04 3.05
C SER A 75 -13.74 -5.42 2.82
N THR A 76 -14.44 -6.49 3.20
CA THR A 76 -14.02 -7.86 2.85
C THR A 76 -13.86 -8.02 1.33
N ARG A 77 -14.75 -7.42 0.55
CA ARG A 77 -14.67 -7.41 -0.92
C ARG A 77 -13.46 -6.60 -1.41
N GLY A 78 -13.17 -5.47 -0.77
CA GLY A 78 -11.98 -4.66 -1.07
C GLY A 78 -10.68 -5.43 -0.84
N ASN A 79 -10.57 -6.14 0.27
CA ASN A 79 -9.41 -6.98 0.58
C ASN A 79 -9.22 -8.10 -0.46
N ALA A 80 -10.30 -8.77 -0.85
CA ALA A 80 -10.23 -9.81 -1.89
C ALA A 80 -9.80 -9.23 -3.25
N ALA A 81 -10.30 -8.06 -3.64
CA ALA A 81 -9.91 -7.38 -4.87
C ALA A 81 -8.43 -6.97 -4.86
N LEU A 82 -7.94 -6.44 -3.74
CA LEU A 82 -6.53 -6.09 -3.58
C LEU A 82 -5.62 -7.32 -3.68
N ALA A 83 -5.98 -8.42 -3.01
CA ALA A 83 -5.23 -9.67 -3.08
C ALA A 83 -5.17 -10.23 -4.51
N GLY A 84 -6.29 -10.15 -5.26
CA GLY A 84 -6.32 -10.55 -6.66
C GLY A 84 -5.42 -9.71 -7.55
N LEU A 85 -5.36 -8.40 -7.32
CA LEU A 85 -4.48 -7.48 -8.05
C LEU A 85 -3.00 -7.77 -7.74
N GLN A 86 -2.65 -7.95 -6.46
CA GLN A 86 -1.29 -8.30 -6.03
C GLN A 86 -0.84 -9.61 -6.67
N ALA A 87 -1.67 -10.65 -6.61
CA ALA A 87 -1.35 -11.93 -7.23
C ALA A 87 -1.18 -11.82 -8.76
N ALA A 88 -1.90 -10.93 -9.43
CA ALA A 88 -1.71 -10.69 -10.85
C ALA A 88 -0.37 -9.98 -11.13
N ALA A 89 -0.05 -8.94 -10.36
CA ALA A 89 1.23 -8.24 -10.46
C ALA A 89 2.42 -9.18 -10.20
N ASP A 90 2.33 -10.04 -9.19
CA ASP A 90 3.37 -11.01 -8.87
C ASP A 90 3.59 -12.02 -10.00
N ARG A 91 2.50 -12.49 -10.63
CA ARG A 91 2.60 -13.37 -11.81
C ARG A 91 3.26 -12.67 -12.99
N ASP A 92 2.87 -11.42 -13.26
CA ASP A 92 3.44 -10.65 -14.37
C ASP A 92 4.92 -10.36 -14.13
N LEU A 93 5.30 -9.99 -12.90
CA LEU A 93 6.69 -9.79 -12.52
C LEU A 93 7.48 -11.08 -12.63
N GLY A 94 6.95 -12.19 -12.09
CA GLY A 94 7.58 -13.51 -12.19
C GLY A 94 7.80 -13.95 -13.64
N ARG A 95 6.88 -13.61 -14.56
CA ARG A 95 7.07 -13.86 -16.00
C ARG A 95 8.18 -13.00 -16.60
N LEU A 96 8.28 -11.74 -16.22
CA LEU A 96 9.32 -10.83 -16.70
C LEU A 96 10.72 -11.22 -16.19
N THR A 97 10.80 -11.79 -14.98
CA THR A 97 12.07 -12.17 -14.34
C THR A 97 12.42 -13.64 -14.50
N ALA A 98 11.54 -14.46 -15.08
CA ALA A 98 11.74 -15.91 -15.24
C ALA A 98 13.03 -16.30 -15.98
N GLY A 99 13.55 -15.40 -16.83
CA GLY A 99 14.77 -15.64 -17.60
C GLY A 99 16.06 -15.22 -16.91
N LEU A 100 16.00 -14.61 -15.72
CA LEU A 100 17.20 -14.14 -15.01
C LEU A 100 17.92 -15.33 -14.36
N ALA A 101 19.19 -15.51 -14.68
CA ALA A 101 20.04 -16.58 -14.19
C ALA A 101 21.26 -16.01 -13.44
N GLY A 102 21.87 -16.83 -12.58
CA GLY A 102 23.06 -16.44 -11.81
C GLY A 102 22.84 -15.15 -11.03
N ASP A 103 23.71 -14.17 -11.24
CA ASP A 103 23.70 -12.90 -10.51
C ASP A 103 22.76 -11.84 -11.13
N GLU A 104 22.11 -12.12 -12.27
CA GLU A 104 21.28 -11.14 -13.01
C GLU A 104 20.09 -10.61 -12.19
N ALA A 105 19.51 -11.44 -11.33
CA ALA A 105 18.44 -11.02 -10.43
C ALA A 105 18.94 -10.01 -9.37
N ALA A 106 20.18 -10.22 -8.87
CA ALA A 106 20.82 -9.29 -7.94
C ALA A 106 21.18 -7.98 -8.66
N GLU A 107 21.72 -8.04 -9.87
CA GLU A 107 22.03 -6.87 -10.70
C GLU A 107 20.78 -6.03 -11.00
N LEU A 108 19.67 -6.67 -11.39
CA LEU A 108 18.40 -5.98 -11.62
C LEU A 108 17.90 -5.29 -10.34
N SER A 109 17.99 -5.98 -9.20
CA SER A 109 17.63 -5.40 -7.90
C SER A 109 18.49 -4.17 -7.56
N GLU A 110 19.82 -4.24 -7.76
CA GLU A 110 20.73 -3.11 -7.56
C GLU A 110 20.39 -1.93 -8.48
N ALA A 111 20.13 -2.20 -9.76
CA ALA A 111 19.75 -1.19 -10.74
C ALA A 111 18.44 -0.50 -10.37
N LEU A 112 17.41 -1.26 -9.97
CA LEU A 112 16.14 -0.70 -9.49
C LEU A 112 16.33 0.14 -8.22
N ARG A 113 17.14 -0.31 -7.26
CA ARG A 113 17.48 0.49 -6.07
C ARG A 113 18.21 1.78 -6.42
N LYS A 114 19.09 1.77 -7.41
CA LYS A 114 19.74 2.98 -7.93
C LYS A 114 18.72 3.92 -8.57
N VAL A 115 17.83 3.43 -9.43
CA VAL A 115 16.77 4.24 -10.05
C VAL A 115 15.86 4.85 -8.98
N MET A 116 15.41 4.07 -7.99
CA MET A 116 14.57 4.57 -6.90
C MET A 116 15.27 5.67 -6.08
N ARG A 117 16.56 5.54 -5.78
CA ARG A 117 17.34 6.62 -5.11
C ARG A 117 17.42 7.88 -5.96
N LEU A 118 17.60 7.73 -7.28
CA LEU A 118 17.70 8.86 -8.20
C LEU A 118 16.35 9.58 -8.38
N LEU A 119 15.25 8.83 -8.38
CA LEU A 119 13.90 9.38 -8.52
C LEU A 119 13.31 9.89 -7.19
N GLY A 120 13.73 9.32 -6.06
CA GLY A 120 13.18 9.58 -4.73
C GLY A 120 14.07 10.42 -3.84
N GLY A 121 14.56 11.58 -4.31
CA GLY A 121 15.45 12.47 -3.56
C GLY A 121 15.13 12.55 -2.06
N GLU A 122 16.05 12.00 -1.27
CA GLU A 122 16.13 11.88 0.20
C GLU A 122 15.05 11.12 0.98
N SER A 123 15.57 10.29 1.90
CA SER A 123 14.92 9.65 3.07
C SER A 123 14.25 8.29 2.87
N LEU A 124 15.08 7.25 2.79
CA LEU A 124 14.85 6.05 3.60
C LEU A 124 15.85 6.10 4.76
N PRO A 125 15.40 6.16 6.04
CA PRO A 125 16.32 6.10 7.17
C PRO A 125 17.04 4.76 7.15
N SER A 126 18.37 4.82 7.12
CA SER A 126 19.26 3.70 7.39
C SER A 126 19.05 3.26 8.84
N SER A 127 18.45 2.09 9.05
CA SER A 127 18.49 1.43 10.37
C SER A 127 19.85 0.75 10.53
N SER A 128 20.57 1.17 11.56
CA SER A 128 21.70 0.45 12.18
C SER A 128 21.23 -0.83 12.87
#